data_AF-A0A8T3SLC7-F1
#
_entry.id   AF-A0A8T3SLC7-F1
#
_cell.length_a   1.000
_cell.length_b   1.000
_cell.length_c   1.000
_cell.angle_alpha   90.00
_cell.angle_beta   90.00
_cell.angle_gamma   90.00
#
_symmetry.space_group_name_H-M   'P 1'
#
loop_
_entity.id
_entity.type
_entity.pdbx_description
1 polymer ?
#
loop_
_entity_poly.entity_id
_entity_poly.type
_entity_poly.pdbx_seq_one_letter_code
_entity_poly.pdbx_strand_id
1 'polypeptide(L)'
;MADEPRQRLAEGQRLLDAGDLDAAVQILAPLTGHPDAELGSAAWLAIGDARYRLDDEPGALAAWQHAAERGGSRGWLGWRKVAEQEVRDGHLDEAVAAYQEADRRAPSEERGAIANRIAWLLKETGHDFASRRQFNRARGAYGSYQAWVTWAIIAINAAVFVVDAALAGGSGFSLTGGSGPLTNAGAVYGPDVAAGEWWRLITGAFLHLGILHIAFNMYALWLFGPIIEQMYGHVEFAVIYLLCALGGNVLTILLAPNVPAVGASGAIFGLFGLAFVVSRRRHLLLGPQARAMLSRVGTLLVLNLIITFAIPYISWTGHVGGLVVGGVIGLLLAPANVPTMGGMWRAPDGSLLARRISPSLRASTYLLVAAVLVLGTYVAIQQLG
;
A
#
# COMPACT_ATOMS: atom_id res chain seq x y z
N MET A 1 -25.63 -34.72 -25.75
CA MET A 1 -26.81 -33.95 -25.28
C MET A 1 -26.58 -33.20 -23.97
N ALA A 2 -25.77 -33.69 -23.01
CA ALA A 2 -25.57 -33.01 -21.72
C ALA A 2 -24.82 -31.64 -21.79
N ASP A 3 -24.14 -31.32 -22.90
CA ASP A 3 -23.34 -30.09 -23.03
C ASP A 3 -24.07 -28.88 -23.64
N GLU A 4 -25.26 -29.07 -24.23
CA GLU A 4 -25.95 -27.99 -24.95
C GLU A 4 -26.31 -26.78 -24.06
N PRO A 5 -26.81 -26.94 -22.82
CA PRO A 5 -27.08 -25.80 -21.93
C PRO A 5 -25.81 -25.05 -21.53
N ARG A 6 -24.69 -25.76 -21.34
CA ARG A 6 -23.39 -25.16 -20.97
C ARG A 6 -22.78 -24.39 -22.14
N GLN A 7 -22.90 -24.92 -23.36
CA GLN A 7 -22.48 -24.22 -24.57
C GLN A 7 -23.28 -22.93 -24.80
N ARG A 8 -24.60 -22.95 -24.55
CA ARG A 8 -25.43 -21.74 -24.60
C ARG A 8 -25.02 -20.70 -23.55
N LEU A 9 -24.73 -21.12 -22.32
CA LEU A 9 -24.23 -20.20 -21.29
C LEU A 9 -22.91 -19.55 -21.71
N ALA A 10 -21.97 -20.36 -22.23
CA ALA A 10 -20.70 -19.85 -22.73
C ALA A 10 -20.89 -18.87 -23.89
N GLU A 11 -21.84 -19.15 -24.80
CA GLU A 11 -22.13 -18.25 -25.92
C GLU A 11 -22.75 -16.92 -25.48
N GLY A 12 -23.72 -16.97 -24.57
CA GLY A 12 -24.29 -15.75 -23.99
C GLY A 12 -23.22 -14.88 -23.31
N GLN A 13 -22.25 -15.50 -22.64
CA GLN A 13 -21.12 -14.78 -22.05
C GLN A 13 -20.22 -14.14 -23.12
N ARG A 14 -19.94 -14.84 -24.23
CA ARG A 14 -19.17 -14.26 -25.35
C ARG A 14 -19.86 -13.04 -25.97
N LEU A 15 -21.18 -13.12 -26.15
CA LEU A 15 -21.97 -12.01 -26.69
C LEU A 15 -21.98 -10.80 -25.74
N LEU A 16 -22.10 -11.04 -24.43
CA LEU A 16 -21.93 -10.00 -23.41
C LEU A 16 -20.57 -9.30 -23.53
N ASP A 17 -19.49 -10.07 -23.63
CA ASP A 17 -18.14 -9.52 -23.72
C ASP A 17 -17.94 -8.75 -25.04
N ALA A 18 -18.58 -9.18 -26.13
CA ALA A 18 -18.59 -8.50 -27.42
C ALA A 18 -19.49 -7.24 -27.45
N GLY A 19 -20.34 -7.04 -26.44
CA GLY A 19 -21.27 -5.91 -26.37
C GLY A 19 -22.59 -6.12 -27.11
N ASP A 20 -22.87 -7.34 -27.58
CA ASP A 20 -24.16 -7.70 -28.19
C ASP A 20 -25.15 -8.14 -27.10
N LEU A 21 -25.64 -7.15 -26.35
CA LEU A 21 -26.37 -7.35 -25.09
C LEU A 21 -27.73 -8.01 -25.31
N ASP A 22 -28.47 -7.59 -26.32
CA ASP A 22 -29.78 -8.15 -26.64
C ASP A 22 -29.68 -9.62 -27.07
N ALA A 23 -28.70 -9.95 -27.93
CA ALA A 23 -28.47 -11.33 -28.35
C ALA A 23 -28.05 -12.21 -27.17
N ALA A 24 -27.22 -11.67 -26.26
CA ALA A 24 -26.85 -12.38 -25.05
C ALA A 24 -28.09 -12.71 -24.18
N VAL A 25 -28.97 -11.73 -23.94
CA VAL A 25 -30.21 -11.95 -23.16
C VAL A 25 -31.09 -13.01 -23.82
N GLN A 26 -31.24 -12.98 -25.14
CA GLN A 26 -32.05 -13.96 -25.87
C GLN A 26 -31.51 -15.39 -25.73
N ILE A 27 -30.20 -15.59 -25.82
CA ILE A 27 -29.58 -16.92 -25.67
C ILE A 27 -29.63 -17.43 -24.22
N LEU A 28 -29.52 -16.53 -23.25
CA LEU A 28 -29.46 -16.87 -21.83
C LEU A 28 -30.85 -17.09 -21.22
N ALA A 29 -31.89 -16.41 -21.72
CA ALA A 29 -33.24 -16.46 -21.13
C ALA A 29 -33.80 -17.89 -20.96
N PRO A 30 -33.65 -18.83 -21.92
CA PRO A 30 -34.11 -20.21 -21.74
C PRO A 30 -33.40 -20.97 -20.60
N LEU A 31 -32.19 -20.56 -20.21
CA LEU A 31 -31.42 -21.22 -19.16
C LEU A 31 -31.86 -20.83 -17.74
N THR A 32 -32.58 -19.70 -17.60
CA THR A 32 -33.03 -19.18 -16.30
C THR A 32 -33.93 -20.15 -15.52
N GLY A 33 -34.74 -20.93 -16.23
CA GLY A 33 -35.62 -21.96 -15.67
C GLY A 33 -35.00 -23.35 -15.53
N HIS A 34 -33.72 -23.53 -15.91
CA HIS A 34 -33.09 -24.85 -15.98
C HIS A 34 -32.99 -25.54 -14.61
N PRO A 35 -33.28 -26.86 -14.47
CA PRO A 35 -33.29 -27.54 -13.16
C PRO A 35 -31.98 -27.47 -12.37
N ASP A 36 -30.85 -27.40 -13.09
CA ASP A 36 -29.54 -27.11 -12.49
C ASP A 36 -29.47 -25.65 -12.03
N ALA A 37 -29.43 -25.46 -10.70
CA ALA A 37 -29.32 -24.16 -10.07
C ALA A 37 -28.05 -23.40 -10.50
N GLU A 38 -26.94 -24.08 -10.81
CA GLU A 38 -25.71 -23.42 -11.26
C GLU A 38 -25.89 -22.73 -12.61
N LEU A 39 -26.53 -23.43 -13.56
CA LEU A 39 -26.83 -22.90 -14.89
C LEU A 39 -27.83 -21.76 -14.82
N GLY A 40 -28.91 -21.93 -14.06
CA GLY A 40 -29.95 -20.90 -13.93
C GLY A 40 -29.44 -19.65 -13.22
N SER A 41 -28.69 -19.78 -12.13
CA SER A 41 -28.12 -18.63 -11.41
C SER A 41 -27.08 -17.90 -12.26
N ALA A 42 -26.24 -18.64 -13.02
CA ALA A 42 -25.29 -18.02 -13.94
C ALA A 42 -25.98 -17.26 -15.08
N ALA A 43 -27.04 -17.82 -15.65
CA ALA A 43 -27.83 -17.14 -16.68
C ALA A 43 -28.48 -15.86 -16.16
N TRP A 44 -29.09 -15.90 -14.97
CA TRP A 44 -29.67 -14.72 -14.34
C TRP A 44 -28.64 -13.62 -14.04
N LEU A 45 -27.44 -13.99 -13.55
CA LEU A 45 -26.34 -13.04 -13.33
C LEU A 45 -25.93 -12.34 -14.63
N ALA A 46 -25.75 -13.12 -15.69
CA ALA A 46 -25.35 -12.63 -17.00
C ALA A 46 -26.43 -11.73 -17.64
N ILE A 47 -27.72 -12.10 -17.53
CA ILE A 47 -28.85 -11.26 -17.96
C ILE A 47 -28.90 -9.95 -17.18
N GLY A 48 -28.68 -9.99 -15.86
CA GLY A 48 -28.64 -8.78 -15.06
C GLY A 48 -27.51 -7.84 -15.48
N ASP A 49 -26.32 -8.37 -15.76
CA ASP A 49 -25.20 -7.58 -16.29
C ASP A 49 -25.49 -7.01 -17.69
N ALA A 50 -26.22 -7.74 -18.54
CA ALA A 50 -26.65 -7.26 -19.86
C ALA A 50 -27.61 -6.07 -19.72
N ARG A 51 -28.66 -6.25 -18.92
CA ARG A 51 -29.71 -5.24 -18.69
C ARG A 51 -29.16 -3.98 -18.06
N TYR A 52 -28.24 -4.13 -17.11
CA TYR A 52 -27.58 -2.99 -16.50
C TYR A 52 -26.82 -2.15 -17.54
N ARG A 53 -26.15 -2.79 -18.51
CA ARG A 53 -25.45 -2.12 -19.61
C ARG A 53 -26.37 -1.55 -20.69
N LEU A 54 -27.65 -1.94 -20.68
CA LEU A 54 -28.73 -1.39 -21.50
C LEU A 54 -29.49 -0.26 -20.78
N ASP A 55 -28.99 0.22 -19.64
CA ASP A 55 -29.65 1.20 -18.76
C ASP A 55 -31.02 0.73 -18.22
N ASP A 56 -31.28 -0.59 -18.20
CA ASP A 56 -32.45 -1.22 -17.56
C ASP A 56 -32.08 -1.66 -16.13
N GLU A 57 -31.89 -0.68 -15.23
CA GLU A 57 -31.55 -0.96 -13.82
C GLU A 57 -32.61 -1.78 -13.07
N PRO A 58 -33.94 -1.50 -13.19
CA PRO A 58 -34.95 -2.31 -12.53
C PRO A 58 -34.96 -3.77 -13.02
N GLY A 59 -34.81 -3.99 -14.33
CA GLY A 59 -34.71 -5.32 -14.90
C GLY A 59 -33.42 -6.04 -14.54
N ALA A 60 -32.32 -5.31 -14.35
CA ALA A 60 -31.04 -5.85 -13.85
C ALA A 60 -31.15 -6.29 -12.39
N LEU A 61 -31.72 -5.45 -11.53
CA LEU A 61 -31.94 -5.75 -10.12
C LEU A 61 -32.81 -7.00 -9.95
N ALA A 62 -33.92 -7.09 -10.68
CA ALA A 62 -34.81 -8.26 -10.67
C ALA A 62 -34.08 -9.54 -11.09
N ALA A 63 -33.23 -9.47 -12.12
CA ALA A 63 -32.42 -10.60 -12.56
C ALA A 63 -31.40 -11.05 -11.49
N TRP A 64 -30.71 -10.10 -10.85
CA TRP A 64 -29.78 -10.42 -9.77
C TRP A 64 -30.47 -10.97 -8.51
N GLN A 65 -31.67 -10.50 -8.17
CA GLN A 65 -32.49 -11.07 -7.10
C GLN A 65 -32.88 -12.52 -7.41
N HIS A 66 -33.31 -12.81 -8.64
CA HIS A 66 -33.58 -14.20 -9.05
C HIS A 66 -32.34 -15.10 -8.98
N ALA A 67 -31.16 -14.60 -9.37
CA ALA A 67 -29.90 -15.34 -9.18
C ALA A 67 -29.60 -15.60 -7.69
N ALA A 68 -29.88 -14.62 -6.84
CA ALA A 68 -29.64 -14.68 -5.40
C ALA A 68 -30.54 -15.71 -4.70
N GLU A 69 -31.82 -15.75 -5.09
CA GLU A 69 -32.83 -16.67 -4.56
C GLU A 69 -32.63 -18.10 -5.05
N ARG A 70 -32.26 -18.28 -6.32
CA ARG A 70 -32.05 -19.61 -6.92
C ARG A 70 -30.86 -20.35 -6.30
N GLY A 71 -29.88 -19.62 -5.78
CA GLY A 71 -28.78 -20.18 -5.00
C GLY A 71 -27.69 -20.84 -5.86
N GLY A 72 -27.23 -22.01 -5.44
CA GLY A 72 -26.02 -22.66 -5.97
C GLY A 72 -24.72 -21.99 -5.49
N SER A 73 -23.59 -22.45 -6.00
CA SER A 73 -22.24 -21.95 -5.71
C SER A 73 -22.04 -20.48 -6.09
N ARG A 74 -22.90 -19.96 -6.97
CA ARG A 74 -22.89 -18.57 -7.46
C ARG A 74 -23.99 -17.67 -6.90
N GLY A 75 -24.93 -18.18 -6.10
CA GLY A 75 -26.03 -17.36 -5.55
C GLY A 75 -25.55 -16.17 -4.72
N TRP A 76 -24.38 -16.28 -4.08
CA TRP A 76 -23.76 -15.17 -3.35
C TRP A 76 -23.37 -13.99 -4.26
N LEU A 77 -23.09 -14.22 -5.55
CA LEU A 77 -22.83 -13.16 -6.52
C LEU A 77 -24.09 -12.34 -6.81
N GLY A 78 -25.27 -13.00 -6.80
CA GLY A 78 -26.56 -12.31 -6.95
C GLY A 78 -26.77 -11.34 -5.79
N TRP A 79 -26.63 -11.83 -4.55
CA TRP A 79 -26.69 -11.00 -3.35
C TRP A 79 -25.68 -9.84 -3.36
N ARG A 80 -24.47 -10.09 -3.84
CA ARG A 80 -23.45 -9.05 -4.00
C ARG A 80 -23.88 -7.98 -5.01
N LYS A 81 -24.46 -8.36 -6.15
CA LYS A 81 -24.93 -7.42 -7.18
C LYS A 81 -26.13 -6.60 -6.72
N VAL A 82 -27.09 -7.24 -6.02
CA VAL A 82 -28.17 -6.54 -5.33
C VAL A 82 -27.60 -5.50 -4.37
N ALA A 83 -26.63 -5.89 -3.54
CA ALA A 83 -25.99 -4.96 -2.61
C ALA A 83 -25.25 -3.81 -3.33
N GLU A 84 -24.62 -4.08 -4.49
CA GLU A 84 -23.98 -3.04 -5.31
C GLU A 84 -25.00 -2.03 -5.87
N GLN A 85 -26.21 -2.49 -6.24
CA GLN A 85 -27.29 -1.62 -6.69
C GLN A 85 -27.86 -0.76 -5.54
N GLU A 86 -28.15 -1.35 -4.38
CA GLU A 86 -28.66 -0.61 -3.22
C GLU A 86 -27.70 0.51 -2.77
N VAL A 87 -26.38 0.31 -2.90
CA VAL A 87 -25.39 1.37 -2.65
C VAL A 87 -25.52 2.53 -3.64
N ARG A 88 -25.79 2.25 -4.91
CA ARG A 88 -25.98 3.28 -5.94
C ARG A 88 -27.25 4.08 -5.71
N ASP A 89 -28.30 3.40 -5.26
CA ASP A 89 -29.60 4.00 -4.95
C ASP A 89 -29.59 4.76 -3.60
N GLY A 90 -28.54 4.59 -2.80
CA GLY A 90 -28.36 5.25 -1.51
C GLY A 90 -29.02 4.52 -0.33
N HIS A 91 -29.54 3.31 -0.55
CA HIS A 91 -30.16 2.44 0.44
C HIS A 91 -29.08 1.64 1.21
N LEU A 92 -28.31 2.35 2.04
CA LEU A 92 -27.10 1.78 2.65
C LEU A 92 -27.37 0.64 3.64
N ASP A 93 -28.51 0.64 4.34
CA ASP A 93 -28.86 -0.40 5.30
C ASP A 93 -29.30 -1.70 4.58
N GLU A 94 -30.06 -1.55 3.50
CA GLU A 94 -30.44 -2.62 2.58
C GLU A 94 -29.20 -3.23 1.91
N ALA A 95 -28.26 -2.38 1.48
CA ALA A 95 -26.97 -2.81 0.96
C ALA A 95 -26.18 -3.63 1.98
N VAL A 96 -26.14 -3.21 3.24
CA VAL A 96 -25.48 -3.98 4.32
C VAL A 96 -26.14 -5.34 4.49
N ALA A 97 -27.47 -5.41 4.50
CA ALA A 97 -28.21 -6.67 4.62
C ALA A 97 -27.92 -7.62 3.45
N ALA A 98 -27.94 -7.11 2.21
CA ALA A 98 -27.63 -7.89 1.02
C ALA A 98 -26.17 -8.39 1.00
N TYR A 99 -25.20 -7.56 1.43
CA TYR A 99 -23.81 -8.01 1.56
C TYR A 99 -23.61 -9.05 2.66
N GLN A 100 -24.33 -8.96 3.78
CA GLN A 100 -24.29 -10.00 4.82
C GLN A 100 -24.81 -11.33 4.27
N GLU A 101 -25.79 -11.28 3.37
CA GLU A 101 -26.35 -12.46 2.73
C GLU A 101 -25.38 -13.08 1.70
N ALA A 102 -24.65 -12.24 0.97
CA ALA A 102 -23.53 -12.64 0.14
C ALA A 102 -22.41 -13.27 0.98
N ASP A 103 -21.98 -12.65 2.08
CA ASP A 103 -20.90 -13.13 2.95
C ASP A 103 -21.20 -14.51 3.56
N ARG A 104 -22.47 -14.76 3.93
CA ARG A 104 -22.90 -16.07 4.44
C ARG A 104 -22.72 -17.20 3.43
N ARG A 105 -22.92 -16.92 2.14
CA ARG A 105 -22.91 -17.91 1.05
C ARG A 105 -21.61 -17.96 0.26
N ALA A 106 -20.79 -16.92 0.36
CA ALA A 106 -19.55 -16.82 -0.40
C ALA A 106 -18.50 -17.85 0.04
N PRO A 107 -17.64 -18.31 -0.89
CA PRO A 107 -16.47 -19.12 -0.56
C PRO A 107 -15.52 -18.34 0.35
N SER A 108 -14.68 -19.06 1.12
CA SER A 108 -13.82 -18.46 2.15
C SER A 108 -12.89 -17.36 1.61
N GLU A 109 -12.43 -17.49 0.36
CA GLU A 109 -11.56 -16.53 -0.32
C GLU A 109 -12.25 -15.17 -0.60
N GLU A 110 -13.55 -15.18 -0.87
CA GLU A 110 -14.33 -13.97 -1.21
C GLU A 110 -14.87 -13.24 0.03
N ARG A 111 -15.02 -13.95 1.16
CA ARG A 111 -15.54 -13.39 2.42
C ARG A 111 -14.72 -12.19 2.91
N GLY A 112 -13.42 -12.15 2.61
CA GLY A 112 -12.57 -11.00 2.95
C GLY A 112 -12.99 -9.72 2.23
N ALA A 113 -13.24 -9.83 0.92
CA ALA A 113 -13.69 -8.72 0.09
C ALA A 113 -15.06 -8.21 0.52
N ILE A 114 -15.98 -9.14 0.77
CA ILE A 114 -17.35 -8.81 1.19
C ILE A 114 -17.35 -8.16 2.57
N ALA A 115 -16.62 -8.72 3.54
CA ALA A 115 -16.46 -8.13 4.86
C ALA A 115 -15.88 -6.71 4.79
N ASN A 116 -14.94 -6.44 3.88
CA ASN A 116 -14.39 -5.09 3.68
C ASN A 116 -15.46 -4.10 3.19
N ARG A 117 -16.34 -4.52 2.28
CA ARG A 117 -17.46 -3.68 1.79
C ARG A 117 -18.48 -3.39 2.88
N ILE A 118 -18.90 -4.42 3.63
CA ILE A 118 -19.80 -4.26 4.79
C ILE A 118 -19.20 -3.28 5.79
N ALA A 119 -17.89 -3.39 6.06
CA ALA A 119 -17.22 -2.53 7.02
C ALA A 119 -17.28 -1.05 6.63
N TRP A 120 -17.11 -0.73 5.35
CA TRP A 120 -17.23 0.64 4.85
C TRP A 120 -18.66 1.16 4.91
N LEU A 121 -19.66 0.35 4.52
CA LEU A 121 -21.05 0.76 4.60
C LEU A 121 -21.51 1.02 6.04
N LEU A 122 -21.18 0.12 6.96
CA LEU A 122 -21.46 0.30 8.39
C LEU A 122 -20.81 1.57 8.95
N LYS A 123 -19.65 1.96 8.43
CA LYS A 123 -18.99 3.19 8.85
C LYS A 123 -19.73 4.43 8.33
N GLU A 124 -20.20 4.40 7.09
CA GLU A 124 -20.98 5.48 6.49
C GLU A 124 -22.33 5.66 7.20
N THR A 125 -22.94 4.56 7.67
CA THR A 125 -24.19 4.59 8.45
C THR A 125 -23.99 4.80 9.96
N GLY A 126 -22.78 5.13 10.42
CA GLY A 126 -22.50 5.49 11.82
C GLY A 126 -22.31 4.31 12.80
N HIS A 127 -22.24 3.07 12.30
CA HIS A 127 -22.03 1.86 13.09
C HIS A 127 -20.54 1.54 13.30
N ASP A 128 -19.84 2.42 14.02
CA ASP A 128 -18.38 2.37 14.23
C ASP A 128 -17.85 1.09 14.88
N PHE A 129 -18.58 0.48 15.82
CA PHE A 129 -18.13 -0.76 16.47
C PHE A 129 -18.28 -1.98 15.56
N ALA A 130 -19.43 -2.08 14.87
CA ALA A 130 -19.71 -3.18 13.97
C ALA A 130 -18.79 -3.16 12.73
N SER A 131 -18.50 -1.96 12.19
CA SER A 131 -17.55 -1.79 11.09
C SER A 131 -16.14 -2.29 11.45
N ARG A 132 -15.65 -2.02 12.67
CA ARG A 132 -14.34 -2.52 13.15
C ARG A 132 -14.26 -4.04 13.12
N ARG A 133 -15.31 -4.75 13.57
CA ARG A 133 -15.35 -6.22 13.53
C ARG A 133 -15.23 -6.75 12.10
N GLN A 134 -15.93 -6.11 11.16
CA GLN A 134 -15.89 -6.50 9.75
C GLN A 134 -14.54 -6.19 9.09
N PHE A 135 -13.91 -5.04 9.39
CA PHE A 135 -12.53 -4.76 8.95
C PHE A 135 -11.52 -5.77 9.48
N ASN A 136 -11.68 -6.25 10.72
CA ASN A 136 -10.80 -7.27 11.28
C ASN A 136 -10.95 -8.60 10.54
N ARG A 137 -12.19 -8.99 10.24
CA ARG A 137 -12.51 -10.20 9.49
C ARG A 137 -12.01 -10.14 8.05
N ALA A 138 -12.17 -8.99 7.39
CA ALA A 138 -11.60 -8.73 6.07
C ALA A 138 -10.09 -8.96 6.07
N ARG A 139 -9.38 -8.42 7.06
CA ARG A 139 -7.92 -8.60 7.21
C ARG A 139 -7.50 -10.04 7.52
N GLY A 140 -8.31 -10.79 8.28
CA GLY A 140 -8.04 -12.21 8.55
C GLY A 140 -8.18 -13.10 7.32
N ALA A 141 -9.03 -12.72 6.37
CA ALA A 141 -9.16 -13.38 5.06
C ALA A 141 -8.13 -12.89 4.03
N TYR A 142 -7.69 -11.62 4.12
CA TYR A 142 -6.53 -11.06 3.42
C TYR A 142 -5.22 -11.25 4.21
N GLY A 143 -4.98 -12.48 4.65
CA GLY A 143 -3.78 -12.83 5.41
C GLY A 143 -2.49 -12.31 4.74
N SER A 144 -1.65 -11.68 5.55
CA SER A 144 -0.21 -11.43 5.33
C SER A 144 0.18 -10.67 4.06
N TYR A 145 0.09 -9.32 4.06
CA TYR A 145 1.05 -8.58 3.23
C TYR A 145 2.45 -8.83 3.81
N GLN A 146 3.26 -9.60 3.10
CA GLN A 146 4.57 -9.99 3.57
C GLN A 146 5.59 -8.94 3.13
N ALA A 147 6.02 -8.11 4.08
CA ALA A 147 6.91 -6.97 3.86
C ALA A 147 8.36 -7.37 3.56
N TRP A 148 8.57 -8.08 2.46
CA TRP A 148 9.83 -8.68 2.04
C TRP A 148 10.96 -7.69 1.91
N VAL A 149 10.69 -6.48 1.40
CA VAL A 149 11.73 -5.48 1.22
C VAL A 149 12.16 -4.91 2.57
N THR A 150 11.21 -4.65 3.48
CA THR A 150 11.53 -4.25 4.86
C THR A 150 12.43 -5.29 5.53
N TRP A 151 12.03 -6.57 5.48
CA TRP A 151 12.81 -7.65 6.07
C TRP A 151 14.17 -7.83 5.41
N ALA A 152 14.27 -7.69 4.08
CA ALA A 152 15.53 -7.73 3.36
C ALA A 152 16.46 -6.58 3.79
N ILE A 153 15.96 -5.35 3.90
CA ILE A 153 16.75 -4.21 4.37
C ILE A 153 17.24 -4.46 5.81
N ILE A 154 16.38 -4.97 6.71
CA ILE A 154 16.77 -5.31 8.07
C ILE A 154 17.88 -6.37 8.07
N ALA A 155 17.72 -7.43 7.29
CA ALA A 155 18.69 -8.52 7.19
C ALA A 155 20.04 -8.02 6.63
N ILE A 156 20.03 -7.17 5.61
CA ILE A 156 21.26 -6.58 5.03
C ILE A 156 21.98 -5.73 6.07
N ASN A 157 21.27 -4.86 6.79
CA ASN A 157 21.86 -4.02 7.83
C ASN A 157 22.48 -4.85 8.96
N ALA A 158 21.76 -5.89 9.42
CA ALA A 158 22.26 -6.80 10.43
C ALA A 158 23.51 -7.54 9.96
N ALA A 159 23.51 -8.05 8.72
CA ALA A 159 24.66 -8.75 8.14
C ALA A 159 25.88 -7.83 8.00
N VAL A 160 25.72 -6.63 7.45
CA VAL A 160 26.80 -5.65 7.29
C VAL A 160 27.39 -5.27 8.65
N PHE A 161 26.56 -5.01 9.66
CA PHE A 161 27.03 -4.70 11.01
C PHE A 161 27.82 -5.85 11.64
N VAL A 162 27.32 -7.08 11.55
CA VAL A 162 28.02 -8.26 12.10
C VAL A 162 29.37 -8.47 11.41
N VAL A 163 29.41 -8.35 10.08
CA VAL A 163 30.66 -8.48 9.32
C VAL A 163 31.65 -7.37 9.71
N ASP A 164 31.20 -6.11 9.77
CA ASP A 164 32.06 -4.99 10.14
C ASP A 164 32.62 -5.13 11.57
N ALA A 165 31.77 -5.51 12.52
CA ALA A 165 32.16 -5.73 13.91
C ALA A 165 33.14 -6.92 14.06
N ALA A 166 32.96 -7.98 13.28
CA ALA A 166 33.88 -9.12 13.25
C ALA A 166 35.25 -8.73 12.67
N LEU A 167 35.28 -7.95 11.58
CA LEU A 167 36.51 -7.43 10.97
C LEU A 167 37.28 -6.50 11.93
N ALA A 168 36.56 -5.82 12.83
CA ALA A 168 37.13 -5.01 13.90
C ALA A 168 37.63 -5.83 15.12
N GLY A 169 37.79 -7.16 14.99
CA GLY A 169 38.22 -8.02 16.09
C GLY A 169 37.23 -8.06 17.26
N GLY A 170 35.94 -7.80 16.99
CA GLY A 170 34.87 -7.75 17.98
C GLY A 170 34.67 -6.38 18.65
N SER A 171 35.57 -5.42 18.46
CA SER A 171 35.44 -4.07 19.03
C SER A 171 34.24 -3.28 18.48
N GLY A 172 33.73 -3.65 17.30
CA GLY A 172 32.48 -3.10 16.74
C GLY A 172 31.21 -3.52 17.48
N PHE A 173 31.24 -4.55 18.33
CA PHE A 173 30.10 -4.96 19.18
C PHE A 173 29.94 -4.11 20.46
N SER A 174 30.56 -2.95 20.52
CA SER A 174 30.33 -1.98 21.60
C SER A 174 28.87 -1.52 21.64
N LEU A 175 28.36 -1.22 22.84
CA LEU A 175 26.96 -0.83 23.04
C LEU A 175 26.62 0.52 22.42
N THR A 176 27.44 1.54 22.68
CA THR A 176 27.12 2.95 22.40
C THR A 176 27.99 3.58 21.32
N GLY A 177 29.09 2.94 20.93
CA GLY A 177 30.00 3.48 19.93
C GLY A 177 31.09 2.49 19.57
N GLY A 178 31.22 2.22 18.27
CA GLY A 178 32.20 1.31 17.70
C GLY A 178 32.07 1.33 16.19
N SER A 179 33.19 1.37 15.49
CA SER A 179 33.25 1.31 14.03
C SER A 179 34.23 0.22 13.62
N GLY A 180 33.94 -0.46 12.52
CA GLY A 180 34.90 -1.34 11.87
C GLY A 180 35.42 -0.78 10.55
N PRO A 181 36.25 -1.56 9.84
CA PRO A 181 36.87 -1.14 8.59
C PRO A 181 35.86 -0.71 7.51
N LEU A 182 34.70 -1.37 7.43
CA LEU A 182 33.65 -1.00 6.46
C LEU A 182 33.00 0.32 6.82
N THR A 183 32.73 0.55 8.11
CA THR A 183 32.18 1.84 8.58
C THR A 183 33.17 2.98 8.33
N ASN A 184 34.46 2.77 8.63
CA ASN A 184 35.49 3.77 8.41
C ASN A 184 35.70 4.07 6.91
N ALA A 185 35.63 3.05 6.05
CA ALA A 185 35.79 3.21 4.61
C ALA A 185 34.54 3.72 3.89
N GLY A 186 33.34 3.52 4.45
CA GLY A 186 32.07 3.80 3.78
C GLY A 186 31.24 4.93 4.38
N ALA A 187 31.72 5.59 5.44
CA ALA A 187 31.05 6.72 6.04
C ALA A 187 30.81 7.85 5.03
N VAL A 188 29.68 8.54 5.13
CA VAL A 188 29.40 9.71 4.31
C VAL A 188 30.24 10.86 4.81
N TYR A 189 31.24 11.26 4.02
CA TYR A 189 32.15 12.36 4.30
C TYR A 189 32.25 13.24 3.05
N GLY A 190 32.01 14.55 3.20
CA GLY A 190 31.91 15.48 2.08
C GLY A 190 33.12 15.46 1.15
N PRO A 191 34.36 15.61 1.67
CA PRO A 191 35.57 15.55 0.86
C PRO A 191 35.72 14.25 0.05
N ASP A 192 35.41 13.09 0.61
CA ASP A 192 35.49 11.80 -0.10
C ASP A 192 34.43 11.73 -1.22
N VAL A 193 33.23 12.24 -0.97
CA VAL A 193 32.17 12.34 -1.99
C VAL A 193 32.60 13.28 -3.12
N ALA A 194 33.23 14.41 -2.80
CA ALA A 194 33.79 15.35 -3.78
C ALA A 194 34.93 14.73 -4.59
N ALA A 195 35.70 13.81 -4.01
CA ALA A 195 36.73 13.04 -4.69
C ALA A 195 36.18 11.94 -5.63
N GLY A 196 34.85 11.80 -5.75
CA GLY A 196 34.20 10.87 -6.68
C GLY A 196 33.56 9.65 -6.01
N GLU A 197 33.60 9.54 -4.68
CA GLU A 197 33.08 8.38 -3.94
C GLU A 197 31.57 8.48 -3.65
N TRP A 198 30.78 8.74 -4.70
CA TRP A 198 29.34 9.01 -4.60
C TRP A 198 28.53 7.84 -4.07
N TRP A 199 29.06 6.62 -4.19
CA TRP A 199 28.47 5.39 -3.66
C TRP A 199 28.23 5.48 -2.15
N ARG A 200 29.03 6.26 -1.42
CA ARG A 200 28.89 6.52 0.03
C ARG A 200 27.52 7.07 0.38
N LEU A 201 26.92 7.90 -0.48
CA LEU A 201 25.61 8.50 -0.26
C LEU A 201 24.47 7.48 -0.17
N ILE A 202 24.67 6.27 -0.68
CA ILE A 202 23.71 5.17 -0.58
C ILE A 202 24.19 4.13 0.44
N THR A 203 25.43 3.66 0.32
CA THR A 203 25.96 2.59 1.18
C THR A 203 26.10 3.01 2.64
N GLY A 204 26.33 4.30 2.90
CA GLY A 204 26.40 4.86 4.25
C GLY A 204 25.13 4.65 5.07
N ALA A 205 23.98 4.48 4.41
CA ALA A 205 22.71 4.15 5.06
C ALA A 205 22.66 2.72 5.63
N PHE A 206 23.62 1.85 5.26
CA PHE A 206 23.69 0.46 5.71
C PHE A 206 24.78 0.22 6.77
N LEU A 207 25.53 1.25 7.14
CA LEU A 207 26.60 1.21 8.13
C LEU A 207 26.09 1.72 9.49
N HIS A 208 26.57 1.17 10.60
CA HIS A 208 26.07 1.48 11.93
C HIS A 208 27.19 1.56 12.97
N LEU A 209 26.96 2.35 14.02
CA LEU A 209 27.91 2.57 15.11
C LEU A 209 27.42 1.91 16.39
N GLY A 210 27.97 0.75 16.73
CA GLY A 210 27.58 0.00 17.93
C GLY A 210 26.15 -0.58 17.90
N ILE A 211 25.85 -1.38 18.93
CA ILE A 211 24.64 -2.20 19.00
C ILE A 211 23.36 -1.35 19.14
N LEU A 212 23.37 -0.31 19.99
CA LEU A 212 22.17 0.48 20.22
C LEU A 212 21.74 1.23 18.96
N HIS A 213 22.69 1.74 18.17
CA HIS A 213 22.38 2.46 16.93
C HIS A 213 21.64 1.56 15.93
N ILE A 214 22.17 0.35 15.66
CA ILE A 214 21.48 -0.59 14.76
C ILE A 214 20.16 -1.09 15.37
N ALA A 215 20.11 -1.38 16.67
CA ALA A 215 18.90 -1.88 17.32
C ALA A 215 17.74 -0.88 17.21
N PHE A 216 17.98 0.41 17.48
CA PHE A 216 16.94 1.44 17.36
C PHE A 216 16.48 1.63 15.92
N ASN A 217 17.41 1.67 14.95
CA ASN A 217 17.06 1.80 13.54
C ASN A 217 16.24 0.61 13.05
N MET A 218 16.66 -0.62 13.36
CA MET A 218 15.95 -1.82 12.91
C MET A 218 14.62 -1.99 13.63
N TYR A 219 14.50 -1.60 14.90
CA TYR A 219 13.23 -1.57 15.60
C TYR A 219 12.24 -0.58 14.98
N ALA A 220 12.70 0.63 14.66
CA ALA A 220 11.86 1.62 13.98
C ALA A 220 11.45 1.14 12.58
N LEU A 221 12.38 0.58 11.81
CA LEU A 221 12.11 0.05 10.48
C LEU A 221 11.16 -1.16 10.53
N TRP A 222 11.31 -2.06 11.51
CA TRP A 222 10.40 -3.18 11.72
C TRP A 222 8.97 -2.71 12.06
N LEU A 223 8.86 -1.65 12.85
CA LEU A 223 7.56 -1.13 13.27
C LEU A 223 6.82 -0.44 12.12
N PHE A 224 7.53 0.35 11.29
CA PHE A 224 6.89 1.21 10.29
C PHE A 224 7.07 0.78 8.84
N GLY A 225 8.19 0.14 8.52
CA GLY A 225 8.49 -0.38 7.18
C GLY A 225 7.35 -1.21 6.60
N PRO A 226 6.79 -2.21 7.30
CA PRO A 226 5.75 -3.06 6.74
C PRO A 226 4.47 -2.31 6.38
N ILE A 227 4.14 -1.26 7.15
CA ILE A 227 2.94 -0.44 6.91
C ILE A 227 3.12 0.38 5.64
N ILE A 228 4.28 1.04 5.49
CA ILE A 228 4.56 1.85 4.31
C ILE A 228 4.73 0.97 3.09
N GLU A 229 5.40 -0.16 3.23
CA GLU A 229 5.56 -1.15 2.17
C GLU A 229 4.21 -1.70 1.71
N GLN A 230 3.29 -1.98 2.63
CA GLN A 230 1.92 -2.38 2.26
C GLN A 230 1.17 -1.26 1.53
N MET A 231 1.38 0.00 1.92
CA MET A 231 0.69 1.16 1.34
C MET A 231 1.17 1.50 -0.08
N TYR A 232 2.45 1.35 -0.35
CA TYR A 232 3.10 1.75 -1.61
C TYR A 232 3.53 0.57 -2.50
N GLY A 233 3.63 -0.64 -1.94
CA GLY A 233 4.17 -1.83 -2.61
C GLY A 233 5.68 -1.97 -2.46
N HIS A 234 6.19 -3.18 -2.71
CA HIS A 234 7.61 -3.54 -2.55
C HIS A 234 8.58 -2.60 -3.29
N VAL A 235 8.37 -2.40 -4.59
CA VAL A 235 9.29 -1.64 -5.46
C VAL A 235 9.31 -0.17 -5.06
N GLU A 236 8.15 0.45 -4.92
CA GLU A 236 8.07 1.86 -4.55
C GLU A 236 8.60 2.10 -3.14
N PHE A 237 8.36 1.19 -2.19
CA PHE A 237 8.96 1.29 -0.87
C PHE A 237 10.49 1.30 -0.90
N ALA A 238 11.11 0.41 -1.69
CA ALA A 238 12.57 0.41 -1.87
C ALA A 238 13.06 1.75 -2.42
N VAL A 239 12.40 2.27 -3.45
CA VAL A 239 12.74 3.57 -4.06
C VAL A 239 12.58 4.71 -3.07
N ILE A 240 11.47 4.77 -2.34
CA ILE A 240 11.22 5.78 -1.30
C ILE A 240 12.31 5.71 -0.22
N TYR A 241 12.62 4.52 0.28
CA TYR A 241 13.64 4.32 1.30
C TYR A 241 15.00 4.86 0.84
N LEU A 242 15.44 4.51 -0.38
CA LEU A 242 16.70 4.97 -0.95
C LEU A 242 16.73 6.47 -1.24
N LEU A 243 15.63 7.05 -1.71
CA LEU A 243 15.53 8.51 -1.92
C LEU A 243 15.58 9.28 -0.60
N CYS A 244 14.95 8.76 0.45
CA CYS A 244 15.03 9.34 1.79
C CYS A 244 16.45 9.23 2.38
N ALA A 245 17.13 8.08 2.21
CA ALA A 245 18.54 7.92 2.57
C ALA A 245 19.42 8.96 1.85
N LEU A 246 19.27 9.04 0.52
CA LEU A 246 20.00 9.99 -0.31
C LEU A 246 19.73 11.43 0.11
N GLY A 247 18.46 11.79 0.35
CA GLY A 247 18.07 13.12 0.82
C GLY A 247 18.73 13.54 2.12
N GLY A 248 18.77 12.61 3.08
CA GLY A 248 19.51 12.83 4.34
C GLY A 248 21.00 13.07 4.08
N ASN A 249 21.63 12.21 3.30
CA ASN A 249 23.06 12.28 3.05
C ASN A 249 23.46 13.50 2.21
N VAL A 250 22.63 13.91 1.23
CA VAL A 250 22.82 15.16 0.47
C VAL A 250 22.74 16.37 1.39
N LEU A 251 21.77 16.44 2.31
CA LEU A 251 21.70 17.55 3.24
C LEU A 251 22.88 17.57 4.22
N THR A 252 23.37 16.40 4.63
CA THR A 252 24.58 16.28 5.46
C THR A 252 25.81 16.85 4.76
N ILE A 253 26.07 16.50 3.50
CA ILE A 253 27.24 17.05 2.79
C ILE A 253 27.09 18.53 2.45
N LEU A 254 25.86 19.07 2.38
CA LEU A 254 25.62 20.51 2.19
C LEU A 254 25.89 21.33 3.46
N LEU A 255 25.49 20.82 4.63
CA LEU A 255 25.46 21.62 5.86
C LEU A 255 26.53 21.23 6.88
N ALA A 256 27.03 20.00 6.82
CA ALA A 256 28.04 19.45 7.73
C ALA A 256 29.03 18.54 6.98
N PRO A 257 29.67 19.01 5.88
CA PRO A 257 30.50 18.17 5.01
C PRO A 257 31.68 17.49 5.73
N ASN A 258 32.20 18.13 6.78
CA ASN A 258 33.35 17.66 7.54
C ASN A 258 32.98 16.74 8.72
N VAL A 259 31.71 16.36 8.86
CA VAL A 259 31.23 15.47 9.91
C VAL A 259 30.82 14.14 9.28
N PRO A 260 31.56 13.05 9.51
CA PRO A 260 31.18 11.74 9.00
C PRO A 260 29.80 11.30 9.52
N ALA A 261 28.99 10.74 8.64
CA ALA A 261 27.67 10.22 8.99
C ALA A 261 27.46 8.80 8.45
N VAL A 262 26.77 7.97 9.23
CA VAL A 262 26.33 6.62 8.86
C VAL A 262 24.98 6.34 9.50
N GLY A 263 24.25 5.37 8.94
CA GLY A 263 23.04 4.83 9.56
C GLY A 263 21.81 4.92 8.66
N ALA A 264 20.89 3.99 8.88
CA ALA A 264 19.60 3.93 8.20
C ALA A 264 18.64 5.05 8.63
N SER A 265 18.99 5.84 9.65
CA SER A 265 18.10 6.79 10.31
C SER A 265 17.59 7.88 9.37
N GLY A 266 18.40 8.39 8.43
CA GLY A 266 17.92 9.34 7.41
C GLY A 266 16.74 8.78 6.60
N ALA A 267 16.84 7.52 6.15
CA ALA A 267 15.75 6.85 5.45
C ALA A 267 14.52 6.69 6.33
N ILE A 268 14.70 6.25 7.59
CA ILE A 268 13.63 6.04 8.56
C ILE A 268 12.89 7.35 8.88
N PHE A 269 13.61 8.45 9.08
CA PHE A 269 13.02 9.77 9.26
C PHE A 269 12.24 10.22 8.03
N GLY A 270 12.70 9.88 6.82
CA GLY A 270 11.92 10.05 5.61
C GLY A 270 10.63 9.22 5.59
N LEU A 271 10.67 7.96 6.02
CA LEU A 271 9.45 7.17 6.20
C LEU A 271 8.50 7.81 7.22
N PHE A 272 9.01 8.44 8.28
CA PHE A 272 8.19 9.22 9.22
C PHE A 272 7.59 10.47 8.59
N GLY A 273 8.35 11.21 7.78
CA GLY A 273 7.85 12.37 7.03
C GLY A 273 6.72 11.98 6.06
N LEU A 274 6.94 10.90 5.30
CA LEU A 274 5.95 10.31 4.40
C LEU A 274 4.68 9.91 5.18
N ALA A 275 4.86 9.10 6.23
CA ALA A 275 3.80 8.66 7.13
C ALA A 275 2.98 9.82 7.69
N PHE A 276 3.66 10.87 8.18
CA PHE A 276 3.03 12.05 8.75
C PHE A 276 2.17 12.78 7.72
N VAL A 277 2.72 13.11 6.54
CA VAL A 277 1.99 13.84 5.50
C VAL A 277 0.79 13.04 5.00
N VAL A 278 0.97 11.74 4.73
CA VAL A 278 -0.12 10.84 4.31
C VAL A 278 -1.18 10.76 5.40
N SER A 279 -0.80 10.63 6.67
CA SER A 279 -1.75 10.57 7.79
C SER A 279 -2.56 11.85 7.99
N ARG A 280 -2.07 13.01 7.54
CA ARG A 280 -2.80 14.29 7.66
C ARG A 280 -3.65 14.57 6.42
N ARG A 281 -3.05 14.47 5.23
CA ARG A 281 -3.68 14.86 3.96
C ARG A 281 -4.55 13.76 3.36
N ARG A 282 -4.30 12.49 3.70
CA ARG A 282 -4.92 11.32 3.09
C ARG A 282 -5.48 10.36 4.15
N HIS A 283 -5.82 10.87 5.33
CA HIS A 283 -6.30 10.07 6.47
C HIS A 283 -7.49 9.16 6.11
N LEU A 284 -8.37 9.62 5.22
CA LEU A 284 -9.52 8.86 4.74
C LEU A 284 -9.14 7.60 3.95
N LEU A 285 -7.97 7.59 3.31
CA LEU A 285 -7.46 6.41 2.60
C LEU A 285 -6.98 5.34 3.58
N LEU A 286 -6.45 5.74 4.74
CA LEU A 286 -5.84 4.81 5.70
C LEU A 286 -6.89 4.00 6.48
N GLY A 287 -6.66 2.68 6.56
CA GLY A 287 -7.42 1.81 7.47
C GLY A 287 -7.19 2.15 8.94
N PRO A 288 -8.09 1.75 9.87
CA PRO A 288 -8.06 2.16 11.28
C PRO A 288 -6.76 1.82 12.02
N GLN A 289 -6.14 0.66 11.73
CA GLN A 289 -4.86 0.27 12.35
C GLN A 289 -3.70 1.13 11.85
N ALA A 290 -3.59 1.32 10.52
CA ALA A 290 -2.61 2.23 9.95
C ALA A 290 -2.82 3.63 10.51
N ARG A 291 -4.06 4.12 10.60
CA ARG A 291 -4.39 5.43 11.18
C ARG A 291 -4.02 5.54 12.66
N ALA A 292 -4.32 4.53 13.48
CA ALA A 292 -4.00 4.49 14.91
C ALA A 292 -2.49 4.36 15.17
N MET A 293 -1.76 3.72 14.27
CA MET A 293 -0.30 3.57 14.35
C MET A 293 0.42 4.80 13.81
N LEU A 294 -0.05 5.35 12.68
CA LEU A 294 0.41 6.61 12.09
C LEU A 294 0.05 7.81 12.97
N SER A 295 -1.05 7.78 13.73
CA SER A 295 -1.35 8.81 14.72
C SER A 295 -0.33 8.83 15.87
N ARG A 296 0.34 7.70 16.14
CA ARG A 296 1.46 7.61 17.09
C ARG A 296 2.81 7.98 16.46
N VAL A 297 2.93 7.99 15.13
CA VAL A 297 4.14 8.48 14.43
C VAL A 297 4.42 9.91 14.80
N GLY A 298 3.40 10.77 14.96
CA GLY A 298 3.63 12.16 15.39
C GLY A 298 4.38 12.24 16.72
N THR A 299 3.96 11.49 17.73
CA THR A 299 4.63 11.44 19.04
C THR A 299 6.01 10.80 18.96
N LEU A 300 6.15 9.68 18.25
CA LEU A 300 7.44 9.00 18.09
C LEU A 300 8.44 9.81 17.28
N LEU A 301 7.99 10.52 16.25
CA LEU A 301 8.79 11.45 15.47
C LEU A 301 9.28 12.60 16.34
N VAL A 302 8.41 13.19 17.16
CA VAL A 302 8.80 14.24 18.11
C VAL A 302 9.83 13.71 19.11
N LEU A 303 9.62 12.53 19.69
CA LEU A 303 10.59 11.91 20.60
C LEU A 303 11.94 11.62 19.92
N ASN A 304 11.92 11.07 18.70
CA ASN A 304 13.14 10.82 17.94
C ASN A 304 13.85 12.11 17.53
N LEU A 305 13.13 13.18 17.20
CA LEU A 305 13.72 14.51 16.95
C LEU A 305 14.34 15.07 18.24
N ILE A 306 13.67 14.96 19.39
CA ILE A 306 14.24 15.37 20.68
C ILE A 306 15.55 14.62 20.93
N ILE A 307 15.56 13.30 20.77
CA ILE A 307 16.78 12.48 20.92
C ILE A 307 17.87 12.92 19.93
N THR A 308 17.49 13.22 18.69
CA THR A 308 18.40 13.68 17.62
C THR A 308 19.16 14.94 18.00
N PHE A 309 18.46 15.91 18.62
CA PHE A 309 19.08 17.16 19.03
C PHE A 309 19.69 17.11 20.44
N ALA A 310 19.27 16.13 21.27
CA ALA A 310 19.74 15.98 22.65
C ALA A 310 21.03 15.15 22.78
N ILE A 311 21.27 14.20 21.87
CA ILE A 311 22.45 13.33 21.91
C ILE A 311 23.50 13.85 20.89
N PRO A 312 24.69 14.27 21.36
CA PRO A 312 25.78 14.67 20.49
C PRO A 312 26.18 13.55 19.51
N TYR A 313 26.71 13.93 18.35
CA TYR A 313 27.17 13.03 17.28
C TYR A 313 26.06 12.28 16.52
N ILE A 314 24.78 12.56 16.78
CA ILE A 314 23.69 12.17 15.87
C ILE A 314 23.61 13.16 14.71
N SER A 315 23.56 12.65 13.48
CA SER A 315 23.43 13.47 12.26
C SER A 315 22.02 14.06 12.14
N TRP A 316 21.81 15.24 12.75
CA TRP A 316 20.54 15.96 12.63
C TRP A 316 20.24 16.36 11.18
N THR A 317 21.27 16.69 10.39
CA THR A 317 21.15 17.00 8.96
C THR A 317 20.60 15.81 8.18
N GLY A 318 21.11 14.60 8.46
CA GLY A 318 20.61 13.37 7.85
C GLY A 318 19.13 13.14 8.14
N HIS A 319 18.72 13.35 9.39
CA HIS A 319 17.33 13.17 9.81
C HIS A 319 16.39 14.19 9.15
N VAL A 320 16.76 15.47 9.14
CA VAL A 320 15.96 16.53 8.52
C VAL A 320 15.86 16.34 7.01
N GLY A 321 16.97 16.03 6.34
CA GLY A 321 17.00 15.85 4.88
C GLY A 321 16.12 14.69 4.45
N GLY A 322 16.22 13.55 5.15
CA GLY A 322 15.35 12.41 4.91
C GLY A 322 13.88 12.74 5.14
N LEU A 323 13.55 13.37 6.27
CA LEU A 323 12.19 13.78 6.62
C LEU A 323 11.54 14.69 5.57
N VAL A 324 12.30 15.67 5.05
CA VAL A 324 11.83 16.57 3.99
C VAL A 324 11.53 15.79 2.71
N VAL A 325 12.44 14.93 2.25
CA VAL A 325 12.23 14.13 1.04
C VAL A 325 11.00 13.23 1.17
N GLY A 326 10.89 12.49 2.28
CA GLY A 326 9.74 11.63 2.53
C GLY A 326 8.44 12.40 2.62
N GLY A 327 8.44 13.57 3.27
CA GLY A 327 7.28 14.46 3.33
C GLY A 327 6.84 14.98 1.97
N VAL A 328 7.79 15.38 1.11
CA VAL A 328 7.52 15.80 -0.28
C VAL A 328 6.92 14.66 -1.09
N ILE A 329 7.50 13.45 -1.02
CA ILE A 329 6.94 12.27 -1.68
C ILE A 329 5.51 12.01 -1.18
N GLY A 330 5.26 12.10 0.13
CA GLY A 330 3.94 11.86 0.72
C GLY A 330 2.90 12.92 0.32
N LEU A 331 3.34 14.13 -0.01
CA LEU A 331 2.51 15.20 -0.53
C LEU A 331 2.13 14.94 -2.00
N LEU A 332 3.12 14.58 -2.82
CA LEU A 332 2.97 14.41 -4.26
C LEU A 332 2.28 13.08 -4.63
N LEU A 333 2.57 12.00 -3.90
CA LEU A 333 2.13 10.65 -4.23
C LEU A 333 1.25 10.05 -3.14
N ALA A 334 -0.04 9.87 -3.46
CA ALA A 334 -0.93 9.08 -2.64
C ALA A 334 -0.52 7.58 -2.65
N PRO A 335 -0.76 6.84 -1.56
CA PRO A 335 -0.60 5.38 -1.53
C PRO A 335 -1.39 4.69 -2.66
N ALA A 336 -0.76 3.75 -3.37
CA ALA A 336 -1.38 3.06 -4.51
C ALA A 336 -2.08 1.75 -4.13
N ASN A 337 -1.64 1.11 -3.04
CA ASN A 337 -2.10 -0.22 -2.62
C ASN A 337 -3.06 -0.19 -1.44
N VAL A 338 -3.70 0.96 -1.24
CA VAL A 338 -4.70 1.12 -0.19
C VAL A 338 -6.09 1.00 -0.80
N PRO A 339 -6.93 0.05 -0.33
CA PRO A 339 -8.32 -0.05 -0.79
C PRO A 339 -9.07 1.25 -0.47
N THR A 340 -9.57 1.93 -1.49
CA THR A 340 -10.38 3.15 -1.34
C THR A 340 -11.82 2.85 -1.71
N MET A 341 -12.81 3.53 -1.11
CA MET A 341 -14.21 3.36 -1.51
C MET A 341 -14.40 3.57 -3.02
N GLY A 342 -13.93 4.68 -3.57
CA GLY A 342 -14.03 4.93 -5.02
C GLY A 342 -13.29 3.89 -5.88
N GLY A 343 -12.27 3.20 -5.35
CA GLY A 343 -11.60 2.11 -6.07
C GLY A 343 -12.28 0.74 -5.92
N MET A 344 -13.26 0.60 -5.03
CA MET A 344 -14.05 -0.63 -4.83
C MET A 344 -15.31 -0.64 -5.69
N TRP A 345 -15.82 0.54 -6.07
CA TRP A 345 -17.05 0.73 -6.81
C TRP A 345 -16.76 1.12 -8.27
N ARG A 346 -17.61 0.63 -9.18
CA ARG A 346 -17.55 0.96 -10.60
C ARG A 346 -18.68 1.92 -10.97
N ALA A 347 -18.34 2.93 -11.77
CA ALA A 347 -19.29 3.75 -12.51
C ALA A 347 -20.12 2.87 -13.47
N PRO A 348 -21.26 3.38 -13.99
CA PRO A 348 -22.09 2.66 -14.94
C PRO A 348 -21.34 2.16 -16.19
N ASP A 349 -20.36 2.93 -16.65
CA ASP A 349 -19.46 2.58 -17.77
C ASP A 349 -18.40 1.51 -17.43
N GLY A 350 -18.41 0.99 -16.20
CA GLY A 350 -17.46 -0.01 -15.71
C GLY A 350 -16.13 0.54 -15.21
N SER A 351 -15.90 1.86 -15.28
CA SER A 351 -14.68 2.50 -14.78
C SER A 351 -14.66 2.60 -13.25
N LEU A 352 -13.48 2.61 -12.63
CA LEU A 352 -13.38 2.84 -11.18
C LEU A 352 -13.71 4.31 -10.85
N LEU A 353 -14.48 4.55 -9.79
CA LEU A 353 -14.79 5.93 -9.35
C LEU A 353 -13.54 6.68 -8.87
N ALA A 354 -12.52 5.98 -8.36
CA ALA A 354 -11.25 6.58 -7.97
C ALA A 354 -10.24 6.58 -9.14
N ARG A 355 -9.87 7.77 -9.62
CA ARG A 355 -8.70 7.93 -10.50
C ARG A 355 -7.41 7.62 -9.75
N ARG A 356 -6.74 6.53 -10.13
CA ARG A 356 -5.37 6.23 -9.68
C ARG A 356 -4.38 7.04 -10.50
N ILE A 357 -3.33 7.56 -9.86
CA ILE A 357 -2.19 8.16 -10.56
C ILE A 357 -1.56 7.06 -11.43
N SER A 358 -1.34 7.34 -12.72
CA SER A 358 -0.75 6.36 -13.64
C SER A 358 0.66 5.94 -13.19
N PRO A 359 1.09 4.69 -13.44
CA PRO A 359 2.44 4.24 -13.11
C PRO A 359 3.53 5.14 -13.69
N SER A 360 3.34 5.65 -14.92
CA SER A 360 4.27 6.57 -15.57
C SER A 360 4.43 7.89 -14.81
N LEU A 361 3.33 8.49 -14.34
CA LEU A 361 3.40 9.74 -13.59
C LEU A 361 4.03 9.55 -12.20
N ARG A 362 3.80 8.40 -11.57
CA ARG A 362 4.50 8.03 -10.33
C ARG A 362 6.01 7.91 -10.56
N ALA A 363 6.41 7.17 -11.59
CA ALA A 363 7.82 7.01 -11.98
C ALA A 363 8.48 8.37 -12.27
N SER A 364 7.84 9.24 -13.06
CA SER A 364 8.33 10.58 -13.34
C SER A 364 8.50 11.43 -12.08
N THR A 365 7.61 11.27 -11.09
CA THR A 365 7.73 11.97 -9.80
C THR A 365 8.95 11.50 -9.02
N TYR A 366 9.20 10.19 -8.94
CA TYR A 366 10.40 9.65 -8.29
C TYR A 366 11.69 10.09 -9.01
N LEU A 367 11.68 10.09 -10.35
CA LEU A 367 12.81 10.57 -11.15
C LEU A 367 13.07 12.06 -10.94
N LEU A 368 12.02 12.88 -10.82
CA LEU A 368 12.17 14.30 -10.50
C LEU A 368 12.81 14.51 -9.13
N VAL A 369 12.35 13.79 -8.10
CA VAL A 369 12.96 13.84 -6.76
C VAL A 369 14.43 13.41 -6.82
N ALA A 370 14.74 12.33 -7.52
CA ALA A 370 16.10 11.87 -7.72
C ALA A 370 16.98 12.92 -8.41
N ALA A 371 16.48 13.56 -9.48
CA ALA A 371 17.19 14.59 -10.21
C ALA A 371 17.49 15.83 -9.34
N VAL A 372 16.54 16.25 -8.50
CA VAL A 372 16.75 17.33 -7.53
C VAL A 372 17.83 16.95 -6.52
N LEU A 373 17.85 15.71 -6.03
CA LEU A 373 18.87 15.24 -5.11
C LEU A 373 20.25 15.16 -5.75
N VAL A 374 20.35 14.67 -7.00
CA VAL A 374 21.60 14.65 -7.78
C VAL A 374 22.13 16.06 -8.01
N LEU A 375 21.26 17.01 -8.34
CA LEU A 375 21.64 18.42 -8.47
C LEU A 375 22.13 18.97 -7.13
N GLY A 376 21.46 18.63 -6.02
CA GLY A 376 21.89 18.98 -4.66
C GLY A 376 23.26 18.41 -4.31
N THR A 377 23.55 17.16 -4.68
CA THR A 377 24.87 16.54 -4.55
C THR A 377 25.93 17.33 -5.33
N TYR A 378 25.63 17.67 -6.58
CA TYR A 378 26.55 18.44 -7.42
C TYR A 378 26.86 19.80 -6.80
N VAL A 379 25.83 20.53 -6.33
CA VAL A 379 26.01 21.82 -5.64
C VAL A 379 26.86 21.67 -4.38
N ALA A 380 26.64 20.63 -3.58
CA ALA A 380 27.43 20.36 -2.38
C ALA A 380 28.92 20.14 -2.70
N ILE A 381 29.20 19.37 -3.74
CA ILE A 381 30.57 19.09 -4.18
C ILE A 381 31.28 20.38 -4.63
N GLN A 382 30.59 21.26 -5.37
CA GLN A 382 31.15 22.54 -5.81
C GLN A 382 31.49 23.49 -4.64
N GLN A 383 30.86 23.34 -3.48
CA GLN A 383 31.17 24.13 -2.28
C GLN A 383 32.41 23.63 -1.53
N LEU A 384 32.87 22.42 -1.84
CA LEU A 384 34.02 21.78 -1.20
C LEU A 384 35.32 21.91 -2.00
N GLY A 385 35.22 22.35 -3.26
CA GLY A 385 36.32 22.49 -4.22
C GLY A 385 37.01 23.84 -4.20
#